data_AF-A0A183JTD6-F1
#
_entry.id   AF-A0A183JTD6-F1
#
_cell.length_a   1.000
_cell.length_b   1.000
_cell.length_c   1.000
_cell.angle_alpha   90.00
_cell.angle_beta   90.00
_cell.angle_gamma   90.00
#
_symmetry.space_group_name_H-M   'P 1'
#
loop_
_entity.id
_entity.type
_entity.pdbx_description
1 polymer ?
#
loop_
_entity_poly.entity_id
_entity_poly.type
_entity_poly.pdbx_seq_one_letter_code
_entity_poly.pdbx_strand_id
1 'polypeptide(L)'
;MDLARIQAKIKACEYESVDQMATDVNLIVANTKAFYPASTTEFAKAVELQDVFDHERQVLQSITTKSTDSTTSSTSSSGTFLNYYSF
;
A
#
# COMPACT_ATOMS: atom_id res chain seq x y z
N MET A 1 13.55 7.79 -11.60
CA MET A 1 13.55 7.55 -10.15
C MET A 1 14.23 6.22 -9.91
N ASP A 2 15.03 6.10 -8.84
CA ASP A 2 15.83 4.93 -8.51
C ASP A 2 15.98 4.84 -6.98
N LEU A 3 16.30 3.64 -6.46
CA LEU A 3 16.34 3.40 -5.02
C LEU A 3 17.42 4.22 -4.30
N ALA A 4 18.54 4.52 -4.97
CA ALA A 4 19.60 5.34 -4.37
C ALA A 4 19.11 6.79 -4.17
N ARG A 5 18.35 7.33 -5.13
CA ARG A 5 17.71 8.64 -5.00
C ARG A 5 16.66 8.66 -3.91
N ILE A 6 15.81 7.63 -3.81
CA ILE A 6 14.83 7.51 -2.72
C ILE A 6 15.55 7.49 -1.36
N GLN A 7 16.62 6.71 -1.23
CA GLN A 7 17.41 6.64 0.01
C GLN A 7 18.01 8.01 0.38
N ALA A 8 18.52 8.77 -0.60
CA ALA A 8 19.03 10.12 -0.36
C ALA A 8 17.93 11.06 0.15
N LYS A 9 16.75 11.04 -0.48
CA LYS A 9 15.59 11.84 -0.07
C LYS A 9 15.09 11.47 1.33
N ILE A 10 15.11 10.19 1.70
CA ILE A 10 14.80 9.74 3.08
C ILE A 10 15.79 10.33 4.07
N LYS A 11 17.10 10.23 3.80
CA LYS A 11 18.15 10.76 4.69
C LYS A 11 18.09 12.29 4.85
N ALA A 12 17.63 12.98 3.82
CA ALA A 12 17.43 14.42 3.81
C ALA A 12 16.08 14.85 4.41
N CYS A 13 15.24 13.90 4.88
CA CYS A 13 13.88 14.16 5.37
C CYS A 13 13.02 14.95 4.37
N GLU A 14 13.21 14.71 3.07
CA GLU A 14 12.49 15.44 2.00
C GLU A 14 11.06 14.93 1.78
N TYR A 15 10.69 13.80 2.35
CA TYR A 15 9.32 13.30 2.30
C TYR A 15 8.55 13.78 3.53
N GLU A 16 7.53 14.60 3.31
CA GLU A 16 6.64 15.06 4.38
C GLU A 16 5.61 14.00 4.77
N SER A 17 5.31 13.05 3.86
CA SER A 17 4.39 11.95 4.09
C SER A 17 4.82 10.67 3.36
N VAL A 18 4.29 9.54 3.81
CA VAL A 18 4.52 8.23 3.17
C VAL A 18 3.96 8.21 1.75
N ASP A 19 2.93 9.01 1.45
CA ASP A 19 2.34 9.11 0.11
C ASP A 19 3.28 9.79 -0.90
N GLN A 20 4.08 10.77 -0.47
CA GLN A 20 5.12 11.36 -1.32
C GLN A 20 6.20 10.32 -1.65
N MET A 21 6.61 9.50 -0.67
CA MET A 21 7.52 8.38 -0.91
C MET A 21 6.89 7.32 -1.83
N ALA A 22 5.60 7.04 -1.69
CA ALA A 22 4.86 6.09 -2.52
C ALA A 22 4.87 6.48 -4.01
N THR A 23 4.81 7.78 -4.29
CA THR A 23 4.87 8.30 -5.66
C THR A 23 6.20 7.93 -6.35
N ASP A 24 7.32 8.07 -5.63
CA ASP A 24 8.64 7.75 -6.16
C ASP A 24 8.85 6.23 -6.30
N VAL A 25 8.35 5.42 -5.36
CA VAL A 25 8.36 3.95 -5.45
C VAL A 25 7.54 3.48 -6.65
N ASN A 26 6.31 3.99 -6.81
CA ASN A 26 5.45 3.66 -7.94
C ASN A 26 6.09 4.02 -9.28
N LEU A 27 6.85 5.11 -9.33
CA LEU A 27 7.59 5.49 -10.54
C LEU A 27 8.71 4.50 -10.87
N ILE A 28 9.43 3.95 -9.88
CA ILE A 28 10.41 2.87 -10.11
C ILE A 28 9.72 1.63 -10.67
N VAL A 29 8.61 1.21 -10.05
CA VAL A 29 7.87 0.02 -10.45
C VAL A 29 7.30 0.17 -11.85
N ALA A 30 6.64 1.30 -12.14
CA ALA A 30 6.08 1.58 -13.46
C ALA A 30 7.14 1.60 -14.56
N ASN A 31 8.26 2.29 -14.33
CA ASN A 31 9.36 2.33 -15.29
C ASN A 31 9.97 0.94 -15.53
N THR A 32 10.11 0.13 -14.48
CA THR A 32 10.63 -1.24 -14.59
C THR A 32 9.67 -2.10 -15.40
N LYS A 33 8.36 -2.04 -15.10
CA LYS A 33 7.33 -2.80 -15.82
C LYS A 33 7.14 -2.36 -17.28
N ALA A 34 7.47 -1.10 -17.59
CA ALA A 34 7.43 -0.60 -18.96
C ALA A 34 8.63 -1.04 -19.80
N PHE A 35 9.78 -1.26 -19.17
CA PHE A 35 11.02 -1.63 -19.86
C PHE A 35 11.22 -3.15 -19.94
N TYR A 36 10.85 -3.89 -18.89
CA TYR A 36 11.07 -5.32 -18.78
C TYR A 36 9.76 -6.10 -18.98
N PRO A 37 9.77 -7.20 -19.76
CA PRO A 37 8.59 -8.05 -19.90
C PRO A 37 8.28 -8.83 -18.62
N ALA A 38 7.02 -9.22 -18.46
CA ALA A 38 6.53 -9.92 -17.26
C ALA A 38 7.20 -11.27 -16.97
N SER A 39 7.91 -11.85 -17.94
CA SER A 39 8.65 -13.10 -17.78
C SER A 39 10.02 -12.94 -17.12
N THR A 40 10.49 -11.70 -16.90
CA THR A 40 11.84 -11.48 -16.36
C THR A 40 11.84 -11.29 -14.85
N THR A 41 12.99 -11.53 -14.26
CA THR A 41 13.22 -11.36 -12.82
C THR A 41 13.02 -9.91 -12.40
N GLU A 42 13.40 -8.93 -13.22
CA GLU A 42 13.27 -7.50 -12.92
C GLU A 42 11.80 -7.10 -12.75
N PHE A 43 10.91 -7.58 -13.63
CA PHE A 43 9.48 -7.33 -13.50
C PHE A 43 8.94 -7.96 -12.21
N ALA A 44 9.28 -9.22 -11.93
CA ALA A 44 8.86 -9.91 -10.72
C ALA A 44 9.34 -9.17 -9.45
N LYS A 45 10.58 -8.67 -9.45
CA LYS A 45 11.15 -7.91 -8.35
C LYS A 45 10.50 -6.54 -8.17
N ALA A 46 10.10 -5.87 -9.25
CA ALA A 46 9.34 -4.63 -9.16
C ALA A 46 7.95 -4.85 -8.54
N VAL A 47 7.28 -5.97 -8.86
CA VAL A 47 6.00 -6.33 -8.23
C VAL A 47 6.20 -6.64 -6.75
N GLU A 48 7.18 -7.46 -6.39
CA GLU A 48 7.51 -7.78 -4.98
C GLU A 48 7.81 -6.52 -4.17
N LEU A 49 8.55 -5.56 -4.74
CA LEU A 49 8.83 -4.28 -4.11
C LEU A 49 7.55 -3.48 -3.82
N GLN A 50 6.61 -3.45 -4.76
CA GLN A 50 5.33 -2.76 -4.60
C GLN A 50 4.51 -3.39 -3.47
N ASP A 51 4.41 -4.73 -3.45
CA ASP A 51 3.65 -5.47 -2.44
C ASP A 51 4.20 -5.24 -1.02
N VAL A 52 5.52 -5.34 -0.84
CA VAL A 52 6.18 -5.09 0.45
C VAL A 52 5.94 -3.65 0.88
N PHE A 53 6.09 -2.68 -0.02
CA PHE A 53 5.89 -1.28 0.31
C PHE A 53 4.45 -0.96 0.75
N ASP A 54 3.46 -1.51 0.05
CA ASP A 54 2.05 -1.33 0.37
C ASP A 54 1.68 -1.99 1.70
N HIS A 55 2.27 -3.15 2.01
CA HIS A 55 2.10 -3.82 3.30
C HIS A 55 2.61 -2.96 4.45
N GLU A 56 3.86 -2.47 4.36
CA GLU A 56 4.45 -1.62 5.40
C GLU A 56 3.66 -0.31 5.58
N ARG A 57 3.17 0.28 4.49
CA ARG A 57 2.32 1.48 4.55
C ARG A 57 1.02 1.23 5.32
N GLN A 58 0.36 0.08 5.11
CA GLN A 58 -0.85 -0.28 5.85
C GLN A 58 -0.57 -0.52 7.35
N VAL A 59 0.57 -1.17 7.67
CA VAL A 59 0.98 -1.38 9.06
C VAL A 59 1.15 -0.03 9.78
N LEU A 60 1.84 0.93 9.15
CA LEU A 60 2.01 2.28 9.69
C LEU A 60 0.68 2.99 9.95
N GLN A 61 -0.26 2.89 9.01
CA GLN A 61 -1.61 3.47 9.16
C GLN A 61 -2.36 2.85 10.34
N SER A 62 -2.25 1.53 10.53
CA SER A 62 -2.91 0.82 11.64
C SER A 62 -2.37 1.23 13.03
N ILE A 63 -1.09 1.64 13.11
CA ILE A 63 -0.46 2.09 14.36
C ILE A 63 -0.99 3.46 14.77
N THR A 64 -1.11 4.40 13.82
CA THR A 64 -1.64 5.75 14.11
C THR A 64 -3.09 5.70 14.63
N THR A 65 -3.90 4.74 14.18
CA THR A 65 -5.29 4.59 14.62
C THR A 65 -5.48 3.93 15.99
N LYS A 66 -4.42 3.41 16.62
CA LYS A 66 -4.52 2.69 17.92
C LYS A 66 -4.33 3.55 19.16
N SER A 67 -4.04 4.85 19.03
CA SER A 67 -3.80 5.75 20.17
C SER A 67 -4.99 6.60 20.60
N THR A 68 -6.17 6.43 20.02
CA THR A 68 -7.41 7.11 20.46
C THR A 68 -8.51 6.10 20.79
N ASP A 69 -8.40 5.60 22.03
CA ASP A 69 -9.44 5.12 22.94
C ASP A 69 -10.35 3.94 22.52
N SER A 70 -10.47 3.00 23.46
CA SER A 70 -11.43 1.91 23.43
C SER A 70 -12.78 2.44 23.91
N THR A 71 -13.85 2.33 23.10
CA THR A 71 -15.28 2.18 23.46
C THR A 71 -16.09 2.57 22.21
N THR A 72 -16.42 1.63 21.33
CA THR A 72 -17.72 0.95 21.44
C THR A 72 -17.63 -0.46 20.89
N SER A 73 -18.07 -1.36 21.75
CA SER A 73 -18.25 -2.80 21.63
C SER A 73 -18.96 -3.24 20.34
N SER A 74 -18.41 -4.31 19.76
CA SER A 74 -19.06 -5.54 19.33
C SER A 74 -20.57 -5.56 19.04
N THR A 75 -20.88 -6.26 17.93
CA THR A 75 -22.06 -7.11 17.69
C THR A 75 -23.19 -6.49 16.88
N SER A 76 -23.35 -6.98 15.65
CA SER A 76 -24.67 -7.24 15.07
C SER A 76 -24.57 -8.47 14.18
N SER A 77 -24.72 -9.62 14.81
CA SER A 77 -25.18 -10.83 14.15
C SER A 77 -26.65 -10.64 13.72
N SER A 78 -26.99 -11.25 12.59
CA SER A 78 -28.37 -11.68 12.22
C SER A 78 -29.32 -10.63 11.62
N GLY A 79 -29.57 -10.77 10.31
CA GLY A 79 -30.67 -10.09 9.62
C GLY A 79 -30.78 -10.58 8.18
N THR A 80 -31.49 -11.68 7.98
CA THR A 80 -31.91 -12.21 6.69
C THR A 80 -32.44 -11.12 5.76
N PHE A 81 -31.80 -10.89 4.61
CA PHE A 81 -32.44 -10.23 3.47
C PHE A 81 -33.39 -11.22 2.81
N LEU A 82 -34.62 -11.28 3.34
CA LEU A 82 -35.75 -11.89 2.66
C LEU A 82 -36.17 -11.03 1.46
N ASN A 83 -36.46 -11.72 0.37
CA ASN A 83 -37.33 -11.34 -0.75
C ASN A 83 -36.84 -10.27 -1.74
N TYR A 84 -36.33 -10.75 -2.89
CA TYR A 84 -36.93 -10.39 -4.18
C TYR A 84 -36.59 -11.42 -5.28
N TYR A 85 -37.42 -12.45 -5.42
CA TYR A 85 -37.66 -13.10 -6.72
C TYR A 85 -39.14 -13.45 -6.80
N SER A 86 -39.87 -12.59 -7.50
CA SER A 86 -41.18 -12.89 -8.07
C SER A 86 -40.97 -12.99 -9.58
N PHE A 87 -41.12 -14.20 -10.12
CA PHE A 87 -41.86 -14.59 -11.33
C PHE A 87 -41.97 -16.11 -11.34
#